data_AF-A0A3R7BDJ3-F1
#
_entry.id   AF-A0A3R7BDJ3-F1
#
_cell.length_a   1.000
_cell.length_b   1.000
_cell.length_c   1.000
_cell.angle_alpha   90.00
_cell.angle_beta   90.00
_cell.angle_gamma   90.00
#
_symmetry.space_group_name_H-M   'P 1'
#
loop_
_entity.id
_entity.type
_entity.pdbx_description
1 polymer ?
#
loop_
_entity_poly.entity_id
_entity_poly.type
_entity_poly.pdbx_seq_one_letter_code
_entity_poly.pdbx_strand_id
1 'polypeptide(L)'
;MARARTLTREERLDMLRLFAFYTSQGEIAPSKKVAETLGRNVAVVRGVWREYCDYVTVTAATPAANRTAHPTKLVHSTQNIELIQAFVRSRRATRMRTTAVDVLTYLNQMDVLSVDLTSKTATLAGVRAVQRFLKRRGYKRGKKPGSSSYHLSKSNVLARDEYVQLMDPLLTGTIRPSAVYMDESFIHHHYKHHHDSLYDPSDDQDFQRKENHKGRRFCFIAGILDSPRDGLSCADS
;
A
#
# COMPACT_ATOMS: atom_id res chain seq x y z
N MET A 1 34.34 -5.13 -9.62
CA MET A 1 32.99 -5.67 -9.38
C MET A 1 32.98 -6.47 -8.08
N ALA A 2 32.09 -6.19 -7.14
CA ALA A 2 31.99 -6.95 -5.91
C ALA A 2 31.34 -8.32 -6.18
N ARG A 3 32.03 -9.41 -5.82
CA ARG A 3 31.56 -10.77 -6.10
C ARG A 3 30.50 -11.19 -5.09
N ALA A 4 29.46 -11.90 -5.55
CA ALA A 4 28.36 -12.34 -4.69
C ALA A 4 28.85 -13.24 -3.54
N ARG A 5 28.34 -13.01 -2.33
CA ARG A 5 28.70 -13.77 -1.12
C ARG A 5 28.23 -15.22 -1.17
N THR A 6 27.15 -15.51 -1.90
CA THR A 6 26.57 -16.85 -2.05
C THR A 6 27.16 -17.56 -3.26
N LEU A 7 27.54 -18.83 -3.09
CA LEU A 7 28.05 -19.66 -4.17
C LEU A 7 26.91 -20.28 -4.98
N THR A 8 26.95 -20.11 -6.30
CA THR A 8 26.04 -20.82 -7.20
C THR A 8 26.46 -22.29 -7.33
N ARG A 9 25.59 -23.12 -7.91
CA ARG A 9 25.89 -24.53 -8.15
C ARG A 9 27.07 -24.70 -9.11
N GLU A 10 27.13 -23.85 -10.14
CA GLU A 10 28.20 -23.85 -11.14
C GLU A 10 29.54 -23.50 -10.49
N GLU A 11 29.59 -22.44 -9.68
CA GLU A 11 30.81 -22.06 -8.96
C GLU A 11 31.31 -23.18 -8.03
N ARG A 12 30.41 -23.92 -7.39
CA ARG A 12 30.77 -25.09 -6.56
C ARG A 12 31.32 -26.24 -7.40
N LEU A 13 30.76 -26.50 -8.58
CA LEU A 13 31.26 -27.52 -9.51
C LEU A 13 32.65 -27.16 -10.05
N ASP A 14 32.88 -25.89 -10.37
CA ASP A 14 34.19 -25.42 -10.84
C ASP A 14 35.27 -25.55 -9.77
N MET A 15 34.94 -25.29 -8.50
CA MET A 15 35.83 -25.54 -7.37
C MET A 15 36.23 -27.02 -7.29
N LEU A 16 35.28 -27.94 -7.44
CA LEU A 16 35.54 -29.39 -7.35
C LEU A 16 36.35 -29.90 -8.56
N ARG A 17 36.03 -29.43 -9.78
CA ARG A 17 36.77 -29.78 -10.99
C ARG A 17 38.23 -29.33 -10.93
N LEU A 18 38.47 -28.09 -10.52
CA LEU A 18 39.84 -27.57 -10.36
C LEU A 18 40.58 -28.28 -9.22
N PHE A 19 39.88 -28.63 -8.14
CA PHE A 19 40.47 -29.40 -7.05
C PHE A 19 40.95 -30.78 -7.53
N ALA A 20 40.12 -31.50 -8.28
CA ALA A 20 40.48 -32.78 -8.87
C ALA A 20 41.65 -32.65 -9.86
N PHE A 21 41.64 -31.60 -10.70
CA PHE A 21 42.72 -31.32 -11.64
C PHE A 21 44.07 -31.09 -10.93
N TYR A 22 44.14 -30.20 -9.94
CA TYR A 22 45.40 -29.93 -9.23
C TYR A 22 45.87 -31.13 -8.41
N THR A 23 44.95 -31.93 -7.88
CA THR A 23 45.30 -33.19 -7.21
C THR A 23 45.95 -34.18 -8.19
N SER A 24 45.44 -34.27 -9.43
CA SER A 24 46.02 -35.14 -10.47
C SER A 24 47.42 -34.71 -10.93
N GLN A 25 47.75 -33.43 -10.76
CA GLN A 25 49.06 -32.84 -11.07
C GLN A 25 50.09 -33.00 -9.93
N GLY A 26 49.71 -33.62 -8.81
CA GLY A 26 50.60 -33.83 -7.66
C GLY A 26 50.80 -32.59 -6.78
N GLU A 27 49.91 -31.59 -6.85
CA GLU A 27 50.00 -30.38 -6.03
C GLU A 27 49.82 -30.71 -4.53
N ILE A 28 50.71 -30.16 -3.69
CA ILE A 28 50.71 -30.41 -2.23
C ILE A 28 49.51 -29.71 -1.55
N ALA A 29 49.04 -28.59 -2.10
CA ALA A 29 47.97 -27.77 -1.51
C ALA A 29 46.89 -27.36 -2.55
N PRO A 30 46.14 -28.31 -3.12
CA PRO A 30 45.18 -28.05 -4.21
C PRO A 30 44.10 -27.03 -3.80
N SER A 31 43.63 -27.05 -2.55
CA SER A 31 42.67 -26.04 -2.03
C SER A 31 43.17 -24.60 -2.15
N LYS A 32 44.48 -24.36 -1.91
CA LYS A 32 45.06 -23.02 -1.94
C LYS A 32 45.15 -22.53 -3.38
N LYS A 33 45.55 -23.42 -4.30
CA LYS A 33 45.62 -23.11 -5.72
C LYS A 33 44.25 -22.82 -6.31
N VAL A 34 43.23 -23.64 -6.01
CA VAL A 34 41.84 -23.39 -6.42
C VAL A 34 41.33 -22.05 -5.89
N ALA A 35 41.62 -21.72 -4.63
CA ALA A 35 41.22 -20.46 -4.00
C ALA A 35 41.86 -19.24 -4.67
N GLU A 36 43.15 -19.33 -5.04
CA GLU A 36 43.86 -18.29 -5.80
C GLU A 36 43.28 -18.16 -7.22
N THR A 37 43.12 -19.26 -7.95
CA THR A 37 42.60 -19.28 -9.33
C THR A 37 41.16 -18.75 -9.41
N LEU A 38 40.32 -19.12 -8.44
CA LEU A 38 38.92 -18.69 -8.38
C LEU A 38 38.72 -17.42 -7.56
N GLY A 39 39.74 -16.81 -6.97
CA GLY A 39 39.60 -15.61 -6.13
C GLY A 39 38.59 -15.76 -4.98
N ARG A 40 38.60 -16.90 -4.30
CA ARG A 40 37.68 -17.24 -3.19
C ARG A 40 38.48 -17.60 -1.94
N ASN A 41 37.88 -17.49 -0.76
CA ASN A 41 38.56 -17.83 0.49
C ASN A 41 38.84 -19.36 0.55
N VAL A 42 40.06 -19.75 0.93
CA VAL A 42 40.49 -21.16 1.06
C VAL A 42 39.55 -21.96 1.98
N ALA A 43 39.03 -21.36 3.05
CA ALA A 43 38.09 -22.01 3.95
C ALA A 43 36.77 -22.39 3.25
N VAL A 44 36.33 -21.59 2.29
CA VAL A 44 35.12 -21.85 1.49
C VAL A 44 35.36 -23.03 0.55
N VAL A 45 36.50 -23.06 -0.15
CA VAL A 45 36.86 -24.19 -1.03
C VAL A 45 36.96 -25.50 -0.24
N ARG A 46 37.62 -25.47 0.92
CA ARG A 46 37.69 -26.62 1.84
C ARG A 46 36.32 -27.04 2.39
N GLY A 47 35.41 -26.08 2.58
CA GLY A 47 34.04 -26.35 3.00
C GLY A 47 33.25 -27.09 1.91
N VAL A 48 33.32 -26.60 0.66
CA VAL A 48 32.68 -27.24 -0.50
C VAL A 48 33.23 -28.65 -0.75
N TRP A 49 34.55 -28.84 -0.65
CA TRP A 49 35.16 -30.16 -0.78
C TRP A 49 34.67 -31.13 0.32
N ARG A 50 34.65 -30.70 1.58
CA ARG A 50 34.13 -31.52 2.69
C ARG A 50 32.67 -31.91 2.49
N GLU A 51 31.82 -30.95 2.15
CA GLU A 51 30.40 -31.23 1.90
C GLU A 51 30.20 -32.21 0.74
N TYR A 52 31.05 -32.12 -0.30
CA TYR A 52 31.04 -33.10 -1.39
C TYR A 52 31.49 -34.50 -0.93
N CYS A 53 32.53 -34.60 -0.09
CA CYS A 53 32.96 -35.88 0.48
C CYS A 53 31.88 -36.51 1.37
N ASP A 54 31.15 -35.70 2.14
CA ASP A 54 30.14 -36.18 3.08
C ASP A 54 28.84 -36.62 2.37
N TYR A 55 28.39 -35.87 1.35
CA TYR A 55 27.06 -36.05 0.74
C TYR A 55 27.08 -36.48 -0.73
N VAL A 56 28.25 -36.54 -1.38
CA VAL A 56 28.44 -36.92 -2.79
C VAL A 56 27.52 -36.14 -3.76
N THR A 57 27.13 -34.93 -3.37
CA THR A 57 26.18 -34.11 -4.12
C THR A 57 26.58 -32.64 -4.09
N VAL A 58 26.24 -31.91 -5.16
CA VAL A 58 26.54 -30.47 -5.30
C VAL A 58 25.24 -29.69 -5.45
N THR A 59 24.84 -29.03 -4.35
CA THR A 59 23.65 -28.20 -4.27
C THR A 59 24.02 -26.71 -4.28
N ALA A 60 23.13 -25.84 -4.75
CA ALA A 60 23.38 -24.40 -4.64
C ALA A 60 23.37 -23.97 -3.16
N ALA A 61 24.29 -23.09 -2.76
CA ALA A 61 24.26 -22.57 -1.39
C ALA A 61 22.98 -21.74 -1.21
N THR A 62 22.17 -22.09 -0.22
CA THR A 62 20.99 -21.27 0.07
C THR A 62 21.42 -19.95 0.71
N PRO A 63 20.98 -18.79 0.19
CA PRO A 63 21.28 -17.51 0.81
C PRO A 63 20.78 -17.50 2.25
N ALA A 64 21.60 -16.97 3.15
CA ALA A 64 21.16 -16.68 4.51
C ALA A 64 19.97 -15.71 4.45
N ALA A 65 18.79 -16.22 4.79
CA ALA A 65 17.56 -15.47 4.82
C ALA A 65 16.88 -15.73 6.17
N ASN A 66 16.31 -14.69 6.78
CA ASN A 66 15.52 -14.87 7.98
C ASN A 66 14.17 -15.50 7.59
N ARG A 67 14.10 -16.83 7.67
CA ARG A 67 12.91 -17.63 7.36
C ARG A 67 12.06 -17.95 8.59
N THR A 68 12.41 -17.42 9.76
CA THR A 68 11.60 -17.64 10.96
C THR A 68 10.29 -16.84 10.88
N ALA A 69 9.17 -17.56 10.96
CA ALA A 69 7.86 -16.95 11.10
C ALA A 69 7.69 -16.50 12.56
N HIS A 70 7.75 -15.19 12.81
CA HIS A 70 7.47 -14.66 14.14
C HIS A 70 5.96 -14.58 14.37
N PRO A 71 5.47 -14.99 15.57
CA PRO A 71 4.06 -14.88 15.91
C PRO A 71 3.61 -13.41 15.86
N THR A 72 2.48 -13.16 15.19
CA THR A 72 1.88 -11.84 15.11
C THR A 72 1.16 -11.48 16.41
N LYS A 73 1.32 -10.23 16.89
CA LYS A 73 0.67 -9.73 18.12
C LYS A 73 -0.85 -9.87 18.12
N LEU A 74 -1.49 -9.72 16.96
CA LEU A 74 -2.92 -9.94 16.79
C LEU A 74 -3.11 -11.24 15.98
N VAL A 75 -3.64 -12.26 16.65
CA VAL A 75 -3.89 -13.57 16.06
C VAL A 75 -5.09 -13.51 15.11
N HIS A 76 -4.98 -14.20 13.98
CA HIS A 76 -6.05 -14.32 12.97
C HIS A 76 -7.04 -15.44 13.34
N SER A 77 -7.64 -15.38 14.53
CA SER A 77 -8.71 -16.29 14.93
C SER A 77 -10.06 -15.82 14.38
N THR A 78 -10.98 -16.76 14.13
CA THR A 78 -12.35 -16.47 13.69
C THR A 78 -13.05 -15.50 14.66
N GLN A 79 -12.90 -15.73 15.96
CA GLN A 79 -13.46 -14.87 17.01
C GLN A 79 -12.97 -13.41 16.90
N ASN A 80 -11.66 -13.19 16.71
CA ASN A 80 -11.10 -11.84 16.59
C ASN A 80 -11.59 -11.14 15.31
N ILE A 81 -11.73 -11.91 14.23
CA ILE A 81 -12.23 -11.41 12.95
C ILE A 81 -13.68 -10.94 13.10
N GLU A 82 -14.55 -11.78 13.65
CA GLU A 82 -15.97 -11.46 13.86
C GLU A 82 -16.15 -10.29 14.81
N LEU A 83 -15.35 -10.23 15.89
CA LEU A 83 -15.37 -9.15 16.88
C LEU A 83 -14.99 -7.80 16.26
N ILE A 84 -13.95 -7.76 15.43
CA ILE A 84 -13.53 -6.54 14.71
C ILE A 84 -14.58 -6.15 13.66
N GLN A 85 -15.10 -7.11 12.90
CA GLN A 85 -16.09 -6.86 11.87
C GLN A 85 -17.39 -6.30 12.47
N ALA A 86 -17.89 -6.90 13.56
CA ALA A 86 -19.08 -6.42 14.27
C ALA A 86 -18.89 -5.01 14.85
N PHE A 87 -17.72 -4.71 15.41
CA PHE A 87 -17.38 -3.37 15.90
C PHE A 87 -17.41 -2.33 14.77
N VAL A 88 -16.73 -2.61 13.66
CA VAL A 88 -16.70 -1.70 12.50
C VAL A 88 -18.12 -1.52 11.92
N ARG A 89 -18.90 -2.60 11.82
CA ARG A 89 -20.30 -2.56 11.34
C ARG A 89 -21.18 -1.69 12.24
N SER A 90 -21.12 -1.86 13.56
CA SER A 90 -21.88 -1.05 14.52
C SER A 90 -21.55 0.44 14.43
N ARG A 91 -20.25 0.77 14.36
CA ARG A 91 -19.78 2.16 14.22
C ARG A 91 -20.17 2.76 12.88
N ARG A 92 -20.21 1.96 11.81
CA ARG A 92 -20.71 2.39 10.49
C ARG A 92 -22.23 2.59 10.47
N ALA A 93 -23.00 1.75 11.14
CA ALA A 93 -24.45 1.92 11.27
C ALA A 93 -24.80 3.25 11.96
N THR A 94 -24.02 3.65 12.96
CA THR A 94 -24.13 4.94 13.67
C THR A 94 -23.39 6.09 12.97
N ARG A 95 -22.72 5.81 11.84
CA ARG A 95 -21.93 6.77 11.06
C ARG A 95 -20.87 7.49 11.90
N MET A 96 -20.23 6.75 12.80
CA MET A 96 -19.07 7.18 13.55
C MET A 96 -17.79 6.92 12.75
N ARG A 97 -16.90 7.91 12.75
CA ARG A 97 -15.58 7.76 12.14
C ARG A 97 -14.84 6.63 12.85
N THR A 98 -14.33 5.69 12.08
CA THR A 98 -13.61 4.51 12.61
C THR A 98 -12.26 4.37 11.94
N THR A 99 -11.21 4.35 12.76
CA THR A 99 -9.80 4.22 12.34
C THR A 99 -9.13 3.04 13.02
N ALA A 100 -7.90 2.72 12.61
CA ALA A 100 -7.10 1.68 13.26
C ALA A 100 -6.80 1.97 14.74
N VAL A 101 -6.81 3.25 15.15
CA VAL A 101 -6.65 3.65 16.56
C VAL A 101 -7.90 3.26 17.37
N ASP A 102 -9.08 3.47 16.79
CA ASP A 102 -10.34 3.08 17.42
C ASP A 102 -10.42 1.55 17.58
N VAL A 103 -10.00 0.81 16.55
CA VAL A 103 -9.94 -0.66 16.60
C VAL A 103 -8.92 -1.13 17.64
N LEU A 104 -7.75 -0.49 17.74
CA LEU A 104 -6.77 -0.79 18.79
C LEU A 104 -7.36 -0.59 20.19
N THR A 105 -8.01 0.55 20.41
CA THR A 105 -8.59 0.90 21.72
C THR A 105 -9.68 -0.11 22.10
N TYR A 106 -10.53 -0.48 21.14
CA TYR A 106 -11.55 -1.50 21.33
C TYR A 106 -10.95 -2.89 21.63
N LEU A 107 -9.93 -3.32 20.89
CA LEU A 107 -9.25 -4.61 21.14
C LEU A 107 -8.54 -4.65 22.49
N ASN A 108 -8.04 -3.52 22.97
CA ASN A 108 -7.45 -3.40 24.30
C ASN A 108 -8.52 -3.46 25.39
N GLN A 109 -9.71 -2.89 25.17
CA GLN A 109 -10.84 -3.00 26.10
C GLN A 109 -11.41 -4.41 26.20
N MET A 110 -11.35 -5.18 25.12
CA MET A 110 -11.82 -6.58 25.08
C MET A 110 -10.75 -7.59 25.52
N ASP A 111 -9.61 -7.11 26.06
CA ASP A 111 -8.44 -7.92 26.45
C ASP A 111 -7.89 -8.86 25.35
N VAL A 112 -8.22 -8.59 24.08
CA VAL A 112 -7.72 -9.33 22.92
C VAL A 112 -6.29 -8.91 22.56
N LEU A 113 -5.99 -7.62 22.74
CA LEU A 113 -4.69 -7.04 22.44
C LEU A 113 -4.25 -6.11 23.57
N SER A 114 -3.43 -6.64 24.50
CA SER A 114 -2.87 -5.84 25.60
C SER A 114 -1.79 -4.88 25.08
N VAL A 115 -2.07 -3.59 25.14
CA VAL A 115 -1.15 -2.50 24.82
C VAL A 115 -1.27 -1.43 25.89
N ASP A 116 -0.15 -1.04 26.47
CA ASP A 116 -0.08 0.16 27.30
C ASP A 116 -0.37 1.41 26.44
N LEU A 117 -1.58 1.96 26.62
CA LEU A 117 -2.05 3.15 25.91
C LEU A 117 -1.45 4.45 26.47
N THR A 118 -0.79 4.41 27.64
CA THR A 118 -0.07 5.58 28.19
C THR A 118 1.26 5.80 27.47
N SER A 119 1.88 4.72 26.98
CA SER A 119 3.09 4.78 26.19
C SER A 119 2.81 5.03 24.71
N LYS A 120 3.30 6.17 24.21
CA LYS A 120 3.19 6.54 22.79
C LYS A 120 3.86 5.52 21.86
N THR A 121 5.00 4.97 22.26
CA THR A 121 5.75 4.00 21.45
C THR A 121 5.01 2.66 21.36
N ALA A 122 4.49 2.17 22.49
CA ALA A 122 3.69 0.95 22.55
C ALA A 122 2.39 1.10 21.74
N THR A 123 1.71 2.24 21.89
CA THR A 123 0.50 2.58 21.13
C THR A 123 0.77 2.57 19.63
N LEU A 124 1.82 3.24 19.15
CA LEU A 124 2.17 3.25 17.73
C LEU A 124 2.51 1.85 17.21
N ALA A 125 3.22 1.03 17.99
CA ALA A 125 3.49 -0.35 17.63
C ALA A 125 2.20 -1.19 17.53
N GLY A 126 1.26 -0.99 18.46
CA GLY A 126 -0.07 -1.59 18.45
C GLY A 126 -0.89 -1.18 17.22
N VAL A 127 -0.95 0.11 16.92
CA VAL A 127 -1.64 0.62 15.72
C VAL A 127 -1.06 -0.02 14.45
N ARG A 128 0.27 -0.13 14.33
CA ARG A 128 0.92 -0.80 13.18
C ARG A 128 0.58 -2.28 13.10
N ALA A 129 0.35 -2.96 14.22
CA ALA A 129 -0.09 -4.36 14.24
C ALA A 129 -1.52 -4.47 13.73
N VAL A 130 -2.43 -3.62 14.22
CA VAL A 130 -3.83 -3.55 13.76
C VAL A 130 -3.91 -3.18 12.28
N GLN A 131 -3.15 -2.18 11.83
CA GLN A 131 -3.11 -1.81 10.41
C GLN A 131 -2.67 -2.97 9.50
N ARG A 132 -1.64 -3.73 9.92
CA ARG A 132 -1.19 -4.92 9.18
C ARG A 132 -2.27 -6.01 9.14
N PHE A 133 -2.97 -6.23 10.24
CA PHE A 133 -4.10 -7.15 10.31
C PHE A 133 -5.23 -6.72 9.35
N LEU A 134 -5.70 -5.48 9.45
CA LEU A 134 -6.77 -4.92 8.63
C LEU A 134 -6.41 -4.99 7.13
N LYS A 135 -5.18 -4.62 6.76
CA LYS A 135 -4.69 -4.72 5.38
C LYS A 135 -4.71 -6.16 4.88
N ARG A 136 -4.27 -7.12 5.70
CA ARG A 136 -4.26 -8.55 5.33
C ARG A 136 -5.67 -9.12 5.16
N ARG A 137 -6.65 -8.62 5.93
CA ARG A 137 -8.06 -9.00 5.81
C ARG A 137 -8.82 -8.23 4.72
N GLY A 138 -8.17 -7.30 4.03
CA GLY A 138 -8.76 -6.59 2.90
C GLY A 138 -9.62 -5.37 3.26
N TYR A 139 -9.57 -4.91 4.51
CA TYR A 139 -10.29 -3.69 4.92
C TYR A 139 -9.80 -2.47 4.12
N LYS A 140 -10.74 -1.60 3.77
CA LYS A 140 -10.50 -0.37 3.00
C LYS A 140 -10.96 0.85 3.78
N ARG A 141 -10.56 2.03 3.30
CA ARG A 141 -11.02 3.31 3.84
C ARG A 141 -11.88 4.02 2.81
N GLY A 142 -12.88 4.74 3.31
CA GLY A 142 -13.76 5.57 2.51
C GLY A 142 -15.10 4.91 2.20
N LYS A 143 -15.66 5.27 1.05
CA LYS A 143 -16.99 4.85 0.63
C LYS A 143 -16.95 3.45 0.01
N LYS A 144 -17.88 2.58 0.41
CA LYS A 144 -18.03 1.26 -0.22
C LYS A 144 -18.48 1.46 -1.69
N PRO A 145 -17.82 0.85 -2.68
CA PRO A 145 -18.19 0.97 -4.10
C PRO A 145 -19.61 0.45 -4.34
N GLY A 146 -20.29 0.97 -5.38
CA GLY A 146 -21.73 0.72 -5.63
C GLY A 146 -22.68 1.74 -5.00
N SER A 147 -22.14 2.80 -4.39
CA SER A 147 -22.90 3.89 -3.77
C SER A 147 -22.83 5.21 -4.55
N SER A 148 -22.47 5.19 -5.84
CA SER A 148 -22.45 6.40 -6.68
C SER A 148 -23.87 6.90 -6.89
N SER A 149 -24.11 8.16 -6.53
CA SER A 149 -25.42 8.80 -6.70
C SER A 149 -25.68 9.25 -8.15
N TYR A 150 -24.73 9.07 -9.07
CA TYR A 150 -24.83 9.63 -10.41
C TYR A 150 -24.28 8.65 -11.45
N HIS A 151 -25.19 7.90 -12.08
CA HIS A 151 -24.94 7.31 -13.39
C HIS A 151 -25.54 8.29 -14.41
N LEU A 152 -24.71 8.92 -15.24
CA LEU A 152 -25.20 9.74 -16.34
C LEU A 152 -25.93 8.83 -17.34
N SER A 153 -27.13 9.23 -17.76
CA SER A 153 -27.85 8.55 -18.84
C SER A 153 -27.11 8.75 -20.17
N LYS A 154 -27.33 7.87 -21.16
CA LYS A 154 -26.76 8.04 -22.52
C LYS A 154 -27.15 9.39 -23.14
N SER A 155 -28.38 9.84 -22.91
CA SER A 155 -28.87 11.13 -23.41
C SER A 155 -28.12 12.31 -22.78
N ASN A 156 -27.84 12.28 -21.47
CA ASN A 156 -27.09 13.34 -20.81
C ASN A 156 -25.62 13.38 -21.26
N VAL A 157 -25.04 12.23 -21.61
CA VAL A 157 -23.68 12.17 -22.19
C VAL A 157 -23.66 12.86 -23.54
N LEU A 158 -24.59 12.53 -24.44
CA LEU A 158 -24.67 13.16 -25.76
C LEU A 158 -24.89 14.68 -25.69
N ALA A 159 -25.80 15.13 -24.83
CA ALA A 159 -26.05 16.57 -24.64
C ALA A 159 -24.83 17.32 -24.07
N ARG A 160 -24.08 16.67 -23.18
CA ARG A 160 -22.81 17.23 -22.67
C ARG A 160 -21.77 17.33 -23.78
N ASP A 161 -21.62 16.29 -24.58
CA ASP A 161 -20.61 16.25 -25.64
C ASP A 161 -20.91 17.31 -26.71
N GLU A 162 -22.17 17.48 -27.09
CA GLU A 162 -22.63 18.54 -27.99
C GLU A 162 -22.35 19.95 -27.42
N TYR A 163 -22.67 20.17 -26.14
CA TYR A 163 -22.38 21.43 -25.47
C TYR A 163 -20.88 21.76 -25.46
N VAL A 164 -20.02 20.78 -25.16
CA VAL A 164 -18.56 20.96 -25.15
C VAL A 164 -18.05 21.30 -26.55
N GLN A 165 -18.53 20.63 -27.59
CA GLN A 165 -18.14 20.92 -28.98
C GLN A 165 -18.52 22.34 -29.41
N LEU A 166 -19.65 22.87 -28.93
CA LEU A 166 -20.07 24.24 -29.21
C LEU A 166 -19.27 25.29 -28.43
N MET A 167 -18.85 24.98 -27.21
CA MET A 167 -18.14 25.92 -26.33
C MET A 167 -16.63 25.95 -26.57
N ASP A 168 -16.02 24.85 -27.02
CA ASP A 168 -14.56 24.75 -27.21
C ASP A 168 -13.97 25.81 -28.15
N PRO A 169 -14.57 26.12 -29.32
CA PRO A 169 -14.07 27.18 -30.20
C PRO A 169 -14.18 28.58 -29.58
N LEU A 170 -15.18 28.82 -28.73
CA LEU A 170 -15.41 30.12 -28.07
C LEU A 170 -14.41 30.37 -26.94
N LEU A 171 -13.95 29.30 -26.28
CA LEU A 171 -12.96 29.38 -25.19
C LEU A 171 -11.51 29.38 -25.72
N THR A 172 -11.26 28.80 -26.88
CA THR A 172 -9.93 28.71 -27.52
C THR A 172 -9.65 29.80 -28.55
N GLY A 173 -10.68 30.55 -28.97
CA GLY A 173 -10.57 31.66 -29.91
C GLY A 173 -9.77 32.85 -29.39
N THR A 174 -9.33 33.73 -30.30
CA THR A 174 -8.52 34.93 -30.00
C THR A 174 -9.29 35.99 -29.22
N ILE A 175 -10.60 36.09 -29.44
CA ILE A 175 -11.50 36.96 -28.68
C ILE A 175 -12.32 36.04 -27.77
N ARG A 176 -11.96 36.01 -26.49
CA ARG A 176 -12.67 35.21 -25.49
C ARG A 176 -13.75 36.06 -24.82
N PRO A 177 -15.01 35.59 -24.78
CA PRO A 177 -16.04 36.29 -24.04
C PRO A 177 -15.70 36.28 -22.55
N SER A 178 -16.06 37.35 -21.84
CA SER A 178 -16.00 37.35 -20.38
C SER A 178 -16.99 36.33 -19.83
N ALA A 179 -16.50 35.32 -19.13
CA ALA A 179 -17.32 34.26 -18.54
C ALA A 179 -17.42 34.46 -17.03
N VAL A 180 -18.64 34.40 -16.49
CA VAL A 180 -18.86 34.35 -15.04
C VAL A 180 -19.36 32.96 -14.69
N TYR A 181 -18.56 32.21 -13.97
CA TYR A 181 -18.93 30.90 -13.45
C TYR A 181 -19.66 31.08 -12.13
N MET A 182 -20.94 30.77 -12.09
CA MET A 182 -21.74 30.81 -10.86
C MET A 182 -22.07 29.39 -10.41
N ASP A 183 -22.00 29.16 -9.11
CA ASP A 183 -22.51 27.92 -8.52
C ASP A 183 -23.09 28.20 -7.14
N GLU A 184 -24.00 27.32 -6.74
CA GLU A 184 -24.58 27.28 -5.41
C GLU A 184 -23.98 26.11 -4.65
N SER A 185 -23.42 26.41 -3.48
CA SER A 185 -22.81 25.39 -2.63
C SER A 185 -23.42 25.39 -1.24
N PHE A 186 -23.54 24.19 -0.67
CA PHE A 186 -24.15 23.98 0.64
C PHE A 186 -23.13 23.49 1.66
N ILE A 187 -22.85 24.28 2.69
CA ILE A 187 -22.11 23.80 3.86
C ILE A 187 -23.11 23.19 4.84
N HIS A 188 -22.96 21.89 5.04
CA HIS A 188 -23.76 21.15 6.02
C HIS A 188 -23.11 21.28 7.40
N HIS A 189 -23.89 21.64 8.42
CA HIS A 189 -23.43 21.72 9.82
C HIS A 189 -22.77 20.43 10.32
N HIS A 190 -23.15 19.28 9.74
CA HIS A 190 -22.60 17.96 10.05
C HIS A 190 -21.82 17.40 8.86
N TYR A 191 -20.87 18.17 8.32
CA TYR A 191 -19.93 17.64 7.34
C TYR A 191 -19.13 16.50 7.98
N LYS A 192 -19.36 15.26 7.52
CA LYS A 192 -18.69 14.08 8.03
C LYS A 192 -17.63 13.63 7.03
N HIS A 193 -16.41 13.46 7.52
CA HIS A 193 -15.33 12.81 6.78
C HIS A 193 -15.63 11.31 6.62
N HIS A 194 -16.50 10.95 5.70
CA HIS A 194 -16.77 9.55 5.37
C HIS A 194 -15.64 8.92 4.56
N HIS A 195 -14.77 9.74 3.97
CA HIS A 195 -13.68 9.29 3.09
C HIS A 195 -12.52 8.60 3.81
N ASP A 196 -12.39 8.74 5.13
CA ASP A 196 -11.27 8.15 5.88
C ASP A 196 -11.68 7.00 6.81
N SER A 197 -12.99 6.72 6.90
CA SER A 197 -13.56 5.70 7.77
C SER A 197 -13.35 4.29 7.21
N LEU A 198 -13.02 3.36 8.11
CA LEU A 198 -12.76 1.96 7.78
C LEU A 198 -14.05 1.23 7.34
N TYR A 199 -13.91 0.28 6.41
CA TYR A 199 -14.96 -0.67 6.05
C TYR A 199 -14.40 -2.01 5.60
N ASP A 200 -15.18 -3.07 5.80
CA ASP A 200 -14.90 -4.39 5.26
C ASP A 200 -15.65 -4.56 3.93
N PRO A 201 -14.94 -4.72 2.79
CA PRO A 201 -15.59 -4.97 1.51
C PRO A 201 -16.39 -6.27 1.46
N SER A 202 -15.98 -7.28 2.24
CA SER A 202 -16.58 -8.62 2.27
C SER A 202 -17.71 -8.74 3.27
N ASP A 203 -18.04 -7.66 4.00
CA ASP A 203 -19.16 -7.65 4.94
C ASP A 203 -20.46 -7.32 4.20
N ASP A 204 -21.21 -8.36 3.84
CA ASP A 204 -22.52 -8.24 3.18
C ASP A 204 -23.61 -7.72 4.11
N GLN A 205 -23.40 -7.80 5.43
CA GLN A 205 -24.33 -7.27 6.43
C GLN A 205 -24.14 -5.76 6.67
N ASP A 206 -23.12 -5.14 6.07
CA ASP A 206 -22.87 -3.69 6.12
C ASP A 206 -23.81 -2.91 5.20
N PHE A 207 -25.10 -2.86 5.56
CA PHE A 207 -26.11 -2.10 4.83
C PHE A 207 -26.04 -0.61 5.18
N GLN A 208 -25.40 0.15 4.30
CA GLN A 208 -25.31 1.60 4.42
C GLN A 208 -26.63 2.26 4.01
N ARG A 209 -27.47 2.62 4.99
CA ARG A 209 -28.70 3.40 4.73
C ARG A 209 -28.34 4.78 4.17
N LYS A 210 -29.02 5.18 3.08
CA LYS A 210 -28.93 6.52 2.50
C LYS A 210 -29.11 7.57 3.60
N GLU A 211 -28.30 8.62 3.54
CA GLU A 211 -28.43 9.70 4.49
C GLU A 211 -29.74 10.46 4.28
N ASN A 212 -30.51 10.62 5.35
CA ASN A 212 -31.63 11.56 5.36
C ASN A 212 -31.05 12.95 5.56
N HIS A 213 -30.78 13.66 4.47
CA HIS A 213 -30.30 15.04 4.53
C HIS A 213 -31.46 15.99 4.87
N LYS A 214 -31.90 16.02 6.14
CA LYS A 214 -32.75 17.08 6.67
C LYS A 214 -32.06 17.68 7.90
N GLY A 215 -31.35 18.78 7.70
CA GLY A 215 -30.64 19.52 8.75
C GLY A 215 -30.38 20.95 8.28
N ARG A 216 -29.97 21.83 9.20
CA ARG A 216 -29.62 23.23 8.88
C ARG A 216 -28.38 23.27 7.98
N ARG A 217 -28.43 24.08 6.92
CA ARG A 217 -27.36 24.24 5.94
C ARG A 217 -27.15 25.72 5.70
N PHE A 218 -25.91 26.13 5.46
CA PHE A 218 -25.62 27.42 4.88
C PHE A 218 -25.54 27.27 3.37
N CYS A 219 -26.37 27.99 2.64
CA CYS A 219 -26.23 28.16 1.21
C CYS A 219 -25.34 29.38 0.98
N PHE A 220 -24.34 29.23 0.13
CA PHE A 220 -23.57 30.35 -0.38
C PHE A 220 -23.54 30.27 -1.90
N ILE A 221 -23.62 31.44 -2.51
CA ILE A 221 -23.60 31.63 -3.95
C ILE A 221 -22.33 32.39 -4.25
N ALA A 222 -21.54 31.89 -5.19
CA ALA A 222 -20.31 32.54 -5.60
C ALA A 222 -20.27 32.63 -7.12
N GLY A 223 -19.83 33.78 -7.62
CA GLY A 223 -19.51 34.00 -9.02
C GLY A 223 -18.01 34.22 -9.17
N ILE A 224 -17.38 33.47 -10.07
CA ILE A 224 -15.97 33.63 -10.44
C ILE A 224 -15.93 34.20 -11.85
N LEU A 225 -15.38 35.40 -12.00
CA LEU A 225 -15.16 36.02 -13.31
C LEU A 225 -13.83 35.54 -13.89
N ASP A 226 -13.88 35.02 -15.10
CA ASP A 226 -12.71 34.71 -15.91
C ASP A 226 -12.40 35.91 -16.81
N SER A 227 -11.41 36.70 -16.38
CA SER A 227 -10.98 37.90 -17.10
C SER A 227 -10.10 37.51 -18.29
N PRO A 228 -10.34 38.04 -19.50
CA PRO A 228 -9.41 37.84 -20.61
C PRO A 228 -8.04 38.45 -20.25
N ARG A 229 -6.95 37.75 -20.62
CA ARG A 229 -5.61 38.35 -20.58
C ARG A 229 -5.60 39.52 -21.56
N ASP A 230 -5.57 40.74 -21.04
CA ASP A 230 -5.26 41.91 -21.85
C ASP A 230 -3.82 41.78 -22.35
N GLY A 231 -3.66 41.68 -23.66
CA GLY A 231 -2.38 41.77 -24.34
C GLY A 231 -1.83 43.20 -24.33
N LEU A 232 -1.76 43.84 -23.17
CA LEU A 232 -1.13 45.15 -22.99
C LEU A 232 0.34 44.92 -22.68
N SER A 233 1.15 45.08 -23.72
CA SER A 233 2.58 45.36 -23.65
C SER A 233 2.84 46.45 -22.60
N CYS A 234 3.57 46.12 -21.55
CA CYS A 234 4.28 47.12 -20.76
C CYS A 234 5.31 47.77 -21.69
N ALA A 235 5.01 48.97 -22.18
CA ALA A 235 6.05 49.87 -22.67
C ALA A 235 6.65 50.53 -21.43
N ASP A 236 7.90 50.19 -21.14
CA ASP A 236 8.70 50.82 -20.09
C ASP A 236 8.88 52.33 -20.40
N SER A 237 8.72 53.16 -19.38
CA SER A 237 9.18 54.55 -19.31
C SER A 237 9.74 54.80 -17.92
#